data_AF-A0A3N4H6A8-F1
#
_entry.id   AF-A0A3N4H6A8-F1
#
_cell.length_a   1.000
_cell.length_b   1.000
_cell.length_c   1.000
_cell.angle_alpha   90.00
_cell.angle_beta   90.00
_cell.angle_gamma   90.00
#
_symmetry.space_group_name_H-M   'P 1'
#
loop_
_entity.id
_entity.type
_entity.pdbx_description
1 polymer ?
#
loop_
_entity_poly.entity_id
_entity_poly.type
_entity_poly.pdbx_seq_one_letter_code
_entity_poly.pdbx_strand_id
1 'polypeptide(L)'
;MISFFRKIRQKLLQEGLPAGQAGKVINYLKYATGEIFLVVVGILIALSINNWNETRKDQIAEGEFLEGIKNDLTEDRIYIEYILNRIEPKIEAYNQLNKDLPLDYIIDKIEIDSLLGVYIFVGQRTFYPISGSFQSAVAGNEINTYKNKELIRSIIKFYNSTYSRLIENGQILDERWDRLSQIYSHQRRLGHFDQLNDTKFSLILDDIHFHFVQLQGYQTSLISSIEEIDRIINNIEY
;
A
#
# COMPACT_ATOMS: atom_id res chain seq x y z
N MET A 1 -31.02 0.64 -44.29
CA MET A 1 -29.98 -0.28 -44.84
C MET A 1 -30.51 -1.25 -45.89
N ILE A 2 -31.63 -1.95 -45.67
CA ILE A 2 -32.18 -2.93 -46.64
C ILE A 2 -32.50 -2.33 -48.03
N SER A 3 -32.93 -1.07 -48.10
CA SER A 3 -33.27 -0.41 -49.37
C SER A 3 -32.07 -0.12 -50.27
N PHE A 4 -30.89 0.13 -49.69
CA PHE A 4 -29.65 0.41 -50.42
C PHE A 4 -29.11 -0.87 -51.07
N PHE A 5 -29.03 -1.96 -50.28
CA PHE A 5 -28.65 -3.28 -50.78
C PHE A 5 -29.68 -3.85 -51.78
N ARG A 6 -30.97 -3.52 -51.62
CA ARG A 6 -32.02 -3.90 -52.59
C ARG A 6 -31.82 -3.23 -53.96
N LYS A 7 -31.42 -1.95 -53.98
CA LYS A 7 -31.14 -1.21 -55.23
C LYS A 7 -29.91 -1.79 -55.95
N ILE A 8 -28.87 -2.16 -55.20
CA ILE A 8 -27.68 -2.82 -55.76
C ILE A 8 -28.07 -4.17 -56.39
N ARG A 9 -28.85 -5.01 -55.68
CA ARG A 9 -29.34 -6.30 -56.19
C ARG A 9 -30.20 -6.17 -57.45
N GLN A 10 -31.04 -5.15 -57.52
CA GLN A 10 -31.90 -4.90 -58.69
C GLN A 10 -31.08 -4.47 -59.93
N LYS A 11 -30.05 -3.65 -59.73
CA LYS A 11 -29.10 -3.27 -60.80
C LYS A 11 -28.33 -4.48 -61.35
N LEU A 12 -27.92 -5.38 -60.45
CA LEU A 12 -27.17 -6.61 -60.78
C LEU A 12 -27.97 -7.64 -61.59
N LEU A 13 -29.30 -7.66 -61.45
CA LEU A 13 -30.17 -8.57 -62.19
C LEU A 13 -30.54 -8.04 -63.59
N GLN A 14 -30.46 -6.72 -63.81
CA GLN A 14 -30.85 -6.08 -65.08
C GLN A 14 -29.72 -6.03 -66.13
N GLU A 15 -28.45 -6.14 -65.74
CA GLU A 15 -27.30 -5.99 -66.67
C GLU A 15 -26.84 -7.28 -67.41
N GLY A 16 -27.54 -8.42 -67.26
CA GLY A 16 -27.51 -9.50 -68.27
C GLY A 16 -26.29 -10.44 -68.31
N LEU A 17 -26.59 -11.75 -68.41
CA LEU A 17 -25.67 -12.82 -68.85
C LEU A 17 -25.42 -12.73 -70.37
N PRO A 18 -24.20 -12.97 -70.92
CA PRO A 18 -23.92 -14.31 -71.53
C PRO A 18 -22.43 -14.76 -71.64
N ALA A 19 -22.27 -16.06 -71.96
CA ALA A 19 -21.14 -16.80 -72.58
C ALA A 19 -19.71 -16.80 -71.95
N GLY A 20 -19.33 -17.98 -71.43
CA GLY A 20 -17.96 -18.33 -71.02
C GLY A 20 -17.90 -18.74 -69.55
N GLN A 21 -17.75 -20.03 -69.25
CA GLN A 21 -17.66 -20.56 -67.87
C GLN A 21 -16.58 -19.83 -67.02
N ALA A 22 -15.55 -19.24 -67.64
CA ALA A 22 -14.52 -18.44 -66.98
C ALA A 22 -15.00 -17.06 -66.45
N GLY A 23 -15.91 -16.36 -67.16
CA GLY A 23 -16.38 -15.02 -66.76
C GLY A 23 -17.35 -15.02 -65.58
N LYS A 24 -18.15 -16.10 -65.44
CA LYS A 24 -19.00 -16.32 -64.26
C LYS A 24 -18.17 -16.51 -63.00
N VAL A 25 -17.12 -17.34 -63.07
CA VAL A 25 -16.23 -17.63 -61.93
C VAL A 25 -15.53 -16.36 -61.42
N ILE A 26 -15.05 -15.50 -62.32
CA ILE A 26 -14.40 -14.23 -61.94
C ILE A 26 -15.37 -13.28 -61.25
N ASN A 27 -16.61 -13.18 -61.71
CA ASN A 27 -17.62 -12.35 -61.06
C ASN A 27 -18.00 -12.90 -59.69
N TYR A 28 -18.26 -14.21 -59.56
CA TYR A 28 -18.51 -14.84 -58.25
C TYR A 28 -17.33 -14.67 -57.28
N LEU A 29 -16.09 -14.78 -57.74
CA LEU A 29 -14.89 -14.51 -56.93
C LEU A 29 -14.82 -13.06 -56.45
N LYS A 30 -15.11 -12.07 -57.31
CA LYS A 30 -15.15 -10.66 -56.92
C LYS A 30 -16.23 -10.38 -55.87
N TYR A 31 -17.42 -10.97 -56.02
CA TYR A 31 -18.51 -10.81 -55.06
C TYR A 31 -18.21 -11.51 -53.73
N ALA A 32 -17.69 -12.74 -53.74
CA ALA A 32 -17.31 -13.47 -52.53
C ALA A 32 -16.16 -12.77 -51.78
N THR A 33 -15.20 -12.19 -52.49
CA THR A 33 -14.11 -11.39 -51.87
C THR A 33 -14.65 -10.14 -51.20
N GLY A 34 -15.61 -9.44 -51.83
CA GLY A 34 -16.28 -8.29 -51.24
C GLY A 34 -17.09 -8.63 -49.98
N GLU A 35 -17.76 -9.79 -49.97
CA GLU A 35 -18.52 -10.27 -48.82
C GLU A 35 -17.60 -10.66 -47.65
N ILE A 36 -16.52 -11.38 -47.91
CA ILE A 36 -15.49 -11.68 -46.90
C ILE A 36 -14.90 -10.39 -46.34
N PHE A 37 -14.56 -9.42 -47.19
CA PHE A 37 -14.03 -8.13 -46.75
C PHE A 37 -15.02 -7.38 -45.84
N LEU A 38 -16.31 -7.34 -46.19
CA LEU A 38 -17.35 -6.72 -45.36
C LEU A 38 -17.51 -7.43 -44.01
N VAL A 39 -17.46 -8.77 -43.98
CA VAL A 39 -17.50 -9.57 -42.75
C VAL A 39 -16.28 -9.26 -41.87
N VAL A 40 -15.08 -9.22 -42.46
CA VAL A 40 -13.84 -8.89 -41.74
C VAL A 40 -13.90 -7.49 -41.15
N VAL A 41 -14.33 -6.48 -41.91
CA VAL A 41 -14.52 -5.11 -41.38
C VAL A 41 -15.53 -5.10 -40.24
N GLY A 42 -16.64 -5.84 -40.36
CA GLY A 42 -17.62 -5.98 -39.29
C GLY A 42 -17.03 -6.56 -37.99
N ILE A 43 -16.24 -7.63 -38.10
CA ILE A 43 -15.55 -8.25 -36.96
C ILE A 43 -14.54 -7.29 -36.34
N LEU A 44 -13.72 -6.61 -37.15
CA LEU A 44 -12.72 -5.67 -36.67
C LEU A 44 -13.35 -4.48 -35.93
N ILE A 45 -14.47 -3.94 -36.43
CA ILE A 45 -15.23 -2.89 -35.73
C ILE A 45 -15.77 -3.42 -34.40
N ALA A 46 -16.36 -4.62 -34.39
CA ALA A 46 -16.89 -5.22 -33.16
C ALA A 46 -15.79 -5.42 -32.10
N LEU A 47 -14.63 -5.96 -32.50
CA LEU A 47 -13.45 -6.10 -31.63
C LEU A 47 -12.93 -4.75 -31.16
N SER A 48 -12.90 -3.75 -32.02
CA SER A 48 -12.42 -2.41 -31.66
C SER A 48 -13.31 -1.74 -30.61
N ILE A 49 -14.64 -1.85 -30.76
CA ILE A 49 -15.61 -1.35 -29.77
C ILE A 49 -15.46 -2.10 -28.45
N ASN A 50 -15.28 -3.43 -28.48
CA ASN A 50 -15.09 -4.21 -27.26
C ASN A 50 -13.81 -3.80 -26.53
N ASN A 51 -12.68 -3.70 -27.23
CA ASN A 51 -11.39 -3.30 -26.66
C ASN A 51 -11.45 -1.88 -26.08
N TRP A 52 -12.16 -0.95 -26.74
CA TRP A 52 -12.36 0.40 -26.22
C TRP A 52 -13.17 0.39 -24.92
N ASN A 53 -14.24 -0.41 -24.86
CA ASN A 53 -15.05 -0.55 -23.65
C ASN A 53 -14.27 -1.19 -22.49
N GLU A 54 -13.46 -2.21 -22.75
CA GLU A 54 -12.58 -2.80 -21.72
C GLU A 54 -11.55 -1.80 -21.22
N THR A 55 -10.84 -1.12 -22.13
CA THR A 55 -9.87 -0.07 -21.75
C THR A 55 -10.53 1.01 -20.90
N ARG A 56 -11.78 1.41 -21.19
CA ARG A 56 -12.51 2.39 -20.39
C ARG A 56 -12.79 1.87 -18.98
N LYS A 57 -13.18 0.60 -18.84
CA LYS A 57 -13.44 -0.02 -17.54
C LYS A 57 -12.15 -0.12 -16.72
N ASP A 58 -11.05 -0.56 -17.33
CA ASP A 58 -9.74 -0.63 -16.67
C ASP A 58 -9.29 0.75 -16.17
N GLN A 59 -9.52 1.81 -16.94
CA GLN A 59 -9.19 3.18 -16.53
C GLN A 59 -10.03 3.67 -15.33
N ILE A 60 -11.31 3.31 -15.29
CA ILE A 60 -12.18 3.66 -14.15
C ILE A 60 -11.72 2.91 -12.90
N ALA A 61 -11.48 1.61 -13.02
CA ALA A 61 -10.99 0.78 -11.92
C ALA A 61 -9.63 1.26 -11.39
N GLU A 62 -8.69 1.62 -12.29
CA GLU A 62 -7.41 2.21 -11.91
C GLU A 62 -7.60 3.53 -11.14
N GLY A 63 -8.50 4.41 -11.59
CA GLY A 63 -8.80 5.66 -10.90
C GLY A 63 -9.37 5.44 -9.50
N GLU A 64 -10.38 4.59 -9.36
CA GLU A 64 -11.00 4.23 -8.07
C GLU A 64 -9.97 3.59 -7.12
N PHE A 65 -9.11 2.71 -7.65
CA PHE A 65 -8.02 2.10 -6.90
C PHE A 65 -7.03 3.14 -6.39
N LEU A 66 -6.55 4.04 -7.27
CA LEU A 66 -5.55 5.04 -6.89
C LEU A 66 -6.13 6.06 -5.89
N GLU A 67 -7.40 6.43 -6.02
CA GLU A 67 -8.10 7.25 -5.02
C GLU A 67 -8.20 6.54 -3.67
N GLY A 68 -8.58 5.26 -3.67
CA GLY A 68 -8.62 4.43 -2.46
C GLY A 68 -7.25 4.32 -1.79
N ILE A 69 -6.20 4.04 -2.56
CA ILE A 69 -4.81 3.99 -2.06
C ILE A 69 -4.38 5.34 -1.49
N LYS A 70 -4.69 6.45 -2.15
CA LYS A 70 -4.35 7.79 -1.65
C LYS A 70 -5.00 8.06 -0.28
N ASN A 71 -6.26 7.70 -0.12
CA ASN A 71 -6.97 7.86 1.14
C ASN A 71 -6.39 6.95 2.24
N ASP A 72 -6.21 5.66 1.95
CA ASP A 72 -5.64 4.68 2.88
C ASP A 72 -4.24 5.12 3.37
N LEU A 73 -3.37 5.54 2.44
CA LEU A 73 -2.02 5.99 2.76
C LEU A 73 -1.99 7.31 3.54
N THR A 74 -2.93 8.22 3.29
CA THR A 74 -3.04 9.48 4.05
C THR A 74 -3.39 9.20 5.51
N GLU A 75 -4.35 8.31 5.76
CA GLU A 75 -4.71 7.90 7.12
C GLU A 75 -3.56 7.13 7.80
N ASP A 76 -2.88 6.25 7.08
CA ASP A 76 -1.70 5.54 7.59
C ASP A 76 -0.58 6.51 7.99
N ARG A 77 -0.33 7.55 7.18
CA ARG A 77 0.65 8.60 7.48
C ARG A 77 0.31 9.32 8.79
N ILE A 78 -0.95 9.74 8.97
CA ILE A 78 -1.44 10.39 10.20
C ILE A 78 -1.26 9.45 11.40
N TYR A 79 -1.56 8.17 11.23
CA TYR A 79 -1.42 7.20 12.30
C TYR A 79 0.06 6.95 12.68
N ILE A 80 0.96 6.92 11.69
CA ILE A 80 2.41 6.83 11.96
C ILE A 80 2.89 8.07 12.74
N GLU A 81 2.48 9.28 12.37
CA GLU A 81 2.83 10.50 13.11
C GLU A 81 2.33 10.45 14.56
N TYR A 82 1.11 9.95 14.78
CA TYR A 82 0.58 9.72 16.12
C TYR A 82 1.46 8.76 16.93
N ILE A 83 1.96 7.68 16.32
CA ILE A 83 2.86 6.73 16.98
C ILE A 83 4.21 7.38 17.27
N LEU A 84 4.80 8.12 16.33
CA LEU A 84 6.08 8.82 16.51
C LEU A 84 6.04 9.78 17.71
N ASN A 85 4.98 10.58 17.83
CA ASN A 85 4.76 11.49 18.96
C ASN A 85 4.71 10.77 20.34
N ARG A 86 4.43 9.45 20.35
CA ARG A 86 4.42 8.61 21.56
C ARG A 86 5.77 7.95 21.82
N ILE A 87 6.55 7.70 20.78
CA ILE A 87 7.86 7.05 20.85
C ILE A 87 8.93 8.05 21.29
N GLU A 88 8.89 9.28 20.76
CA GLU A 88 9.91 10.31 21.03
C GLU A 88 10.18 10.56 22.52
N PRO A 89 9.17 10.76 23.39
CA PRO A 89 9.43 10.97 24.82
C PRO A 89 10.10 9.78 25.50
N LYS A 90 9.85 8.54 25.04
CA LYS A 90 10.50 7.34 25.61
C LYS A 90 11.97 7.28 25.22
N ILE A 91 12.29 7.56 23.96
CA ILE A 91 13.67 7.58 23.48
C ILE A 91 14.45 8.65 24.23
N GLU A 92 13.88 9.84 24.36
CA GLU A 92 14.51 10.95 25.08
C GLU A 92 14.71 10.61 26.57
N ALA A 93 13.70 10.03 27.23
CA ALA A 93 13.82 9.63 28.63
C ALA A 93 14.94 8.60 28.84
N TYR A 94 15.05 7.59 27.96
CA TYR A 94 16.13 6.62 28.05
C TYR A 94 17.50 7.25 27.82
N ASN A 95 17.62 8.16 26.85
CA ASN A 95 18.88 8.86 26.57
C ASN A 95 19.31 9.68 27.79
N GLN A 96 18.39 10.41 28.43
CA GLN A 96 18.67 11.17 29.64
C GLN A 96 19.11 10.27 30.80
N LEU A 97 18.42 9.15 31.00
CA LEU A 97 18.77 8.16 32.02
C LEU A 97 20.16 7.50 31.79
N ASN A 98 20.67 7.51 30.55
CA ASN A 98 21.96 6.91 30.19
C ASN A 98 23.09 7.92 29.90
N LYS A 99 22.80 9.22 29.89
CA LYS A 99 23.74 10.25 29.44
C LYS A 99 24.93 10.39 30.38
N ASP A 100 24.69 10.27 31.69
CA ASP A 100 25.69 10.49 32.73
C ASP A 100 25.51 9.45 33.85
N LEU A 101 26.14 8.28 33.71
CA LEU A 101 26.31 7.35 34.84
C LEU A 101 27.54 7.80 35.65
N PRO A 102 27.40 8.10 36.97
CA PRO A 102 26.27 7.79 37.83
C PRO A 102 25.49 9.07 38.22
N LEU A 103 24.26 9.22 37.72
CA LEU A 103 23.25 9.93 38.49
C LEU A 103 23.22 9.26 39.88
N ASP A 104 23.54 10.02 40.92
CA ASP A 104 23.35 9.53 42.28
C ASP A 104 21.85 9.49 42.51
N TYR A 105 21.27 8.28 42.50
CA TYR A 105 19.83 8.10 42.66
C TYR A 105 19.32 8.77 43.94
N ILE A 106 20.17 8.95 44.96
CA ILE A 106 19.81 9.61 46.21
C ILE A 106 19.61 11.12 46.00
N ILE A 107 20.36 11.75 45.08
CA ILE A 107 20.29 13.19 44.79
C ILE A 107 19.18 13.49 43.77
N ASP A 108 19.05 12.67 42.72
CA ASP A 108 18.21 12.97 41.55
C ASP A 108 16.93 12.13 41.47
N LYS A 109 16.50 11.52 42.59
CA LYS A 109 15.36 10.60 42.66
C LYS A 109 14.12 11.05 41.90
N ILE A 110 13.71 12.30 42.05
CA ILE A 110 12.47 12.84 41.45
C ILE A 110 12.57 12.82 39.92
N GLU A 111 13.71 13.22 39.38
CA GLU A 111 13.97 13.25 37.95
C GLU A 111 14.03 11.83 37.38
N ILE A 112 14.78 10.93 38.04
CA ILE A 112 14.90 9.53 37.62
C ILE A 112 13.54 8.83 37.64
N ASP A 113 12.76 8.96 38.71
CA ASP A 113 11.44 8.34 38.81
C ASP A 113 10.50 8.87 37.72
N SER A 114 10.58 10.15 37.39
CA SER A 114 9.82 10.77 36.30
C SER A 114 10.18 10.18 34.94
N LEU A 115 11.47 10.10 34.62
CA LEU A 115 11.98 9.55 33.36
C LEU A 115 11.67 8.04 33.23
N LEU A 116 11.86 7.27 34.30
CA LEU A 116 11.46 5.86 34.33
C LEU A 116 9.95 5.71 34.16
N GLY A 117 9.15 6.62 34.72
CA GLY A 117 7.71 6.64 34.55
C GLY A 117 7.30 6.87 33.10
N VAL A 118 7.94 7.81 32.40
CA VAL A 118 7.72 8.04 30.95
C VAL A 118 7.99 6.76 30.16
N TYR A 119 9.05 6.03 30.50
CA TYR A 119 9.43 4.83 29.76
C TYR A 119 8.53 3.61 30.07
N ILE A 120 8.37 3.29 31.36
CA ILE A 120 7.80 2.01 31.85
C ILE A 120 6.29 2.09 32.08
N PHE A 121 5.74 3.24 32.48
CA PHE A 121 4.32 3.34 32.83
C PHE A 121 3.43 3.71 31.64
N VAL A 122 4.00 4.32 30.61
CA VAL A 122 3.26 4.69 29.39
C VAL A 122 3.18 3.50 28.44
N GLY A 123 1.96 3.10 28.06
CA GLY A 123 1.73 2.03 27.09
C GLY A 123 2.31 2.32 25.71
N GLN A 124 2.66 1.26 24.99
CA GLN A 124 3.14 1.29 23.62
C GLN A 124 2.01 1.09 22.61
N ARG A 125 2.20 1.60 21.39
CA ARG A 125 1.42 1.26 20.20
C ARG A 125 2.35 1.03 19.03
N THR A 126 1.99 0.08 18.17
CA THR A 126 2.65 -0.25 16.92
C THR A 126 1.68 -0.04 15.76
N PHE A 127 2.23 0.00 14.55
CA PHE A 127 1.52 0.38 13.35
C PHE A 127 0.95 -0.86 12.66
N TYR A 128 -0.30 -0.75 12.21
CA TYR A 128 -0.95 -1.71 11.33
C TYR A 128 -1.58 -0.91 10.18
N PRO A 129 -1.22 -1.19 8.92
CA PRO A 129 -1.66 -0.41 7.78
C PRO A 129 -3.10 -0.68 7.40
N ILE A 130 -3.75 0.34 6.88
CA ILE A 130 -5.00 0.21 6.13
C ILE A 130 -4.65 -0.39 4.77
N SER A 131 -5.24 -1.55 4.45
CA SER A 131 -4.90 -2.31 3.23
C SER A 131 -6.12 -2.76 2.43
N GLY A 132 -7.30 -2.21 2.72
CA GLY A 132 -8.55 -2.60 2.07
C GLY A 132 -8.51 -2.38 0.55
N SER A 133 -8.11 -1.18 0.11
CA SER A 133 -8.04 -0.85 -1.32
C SER A 133 -6.99 -1.70 -2.04
N PHE A 134 -5.82 -1.88 -1.42
CA PHE A 134 -4.74 -2.72 -1.95
C PHE A 134 -5.16 -4.18 -2.11
N GLN A 135 -5.72 -4.78 -1.06
CA GLN A 135 -6.14 -6.18 -1.07
C GLN A 135 -7.26 -6.44 -2.07
N SER A 136 -8.22 -5.50 -2.19
CA SER A 136 -9.32 -5.61 -3.15
C SER A 136 -8.80 -5.70 -4.60
N ALA A 137 -7.89 -4.80 -4.99
CA ALA A 137 -7.34 -4.77 -6.35
C ALA A 137 -6.46 -5.99 -6.66
N VAL A 138 -5.73 -6.50 -5.67
CA VAL A 138 -4.93 -7.73 -5.82
C VAL A 138 -5.85 -8.95 -5.96
N ALA A 139 -6.88 -9.08 -5.13
CA ALA A 139 -7.83 -10.18 -5.16
C ALA A 139 -8.68 -10.20 -6.45
N GLY A 140 -9.02 -9.02 -6.97
CA GLY A 140 -9.72 -8.86 -8.25
C GLY A 140 -8.86 -9.11 -9.49
N ASN A 141 -7.53 -9.27 -9.32
CA ASN A 141 -6.55 -9.37 -10.41
C ASN A 141 -6.52 -8.14 -11.35
N GLU A 142 -7.13 -7.03 -10.93
CA GLU A 142 -7.27 -5.77 -11.68
C GLU A 142 -5.92 -5.03 -11.77
N ILE A 143 -5.06 -5.21 -10.76
CA ILE A 143 -3.76 -4.55 -10.67
C ILE A 143 -2.84 -4.81 -11.88
N ASN A 144 -3.08 -5.91 -12.60
CA ASN A 144 -2.33 -6.29 -13.80
C ASN A 144 -2.77 -5.53 -15.05
N THR A 145 -3.94 -4.90 -15.09
CA THR A 145 -4.46 -4.16 -16.26
C THR A 145 -4.14 -2.66 -16.20
N TYR A 146 -3.84 -2.13 -15.02
CA TYR A 146 -3.53 -0.70 -14.78
C TYR A 146 -2.37 -0.17 -15.63
N LYS A 147 -2.50 1.06 -16.13
CA LYS A 147 -1.56 1.66 -17.08
C LYS A 147 -0.25 2.09 -16.43
N ASN A 148 -0.27 2.69 -15.24
CA ASN A 148 0.94 3.23 -14.61
C ASN A 148 1.76 2.13 -13.91
N LYS A 149 2.46 1.30 -14.71
CA LYS A 149 3.19 0.13 -14.19
C LYS A 149 4.24 0.45 -13.13
N GLU A 150 4.89 1.61 -13.23
CA GLU A 150 5.92 2.02 -12.26
C GLU A 150 5.30 2.42 -10.91
N LEU A 151 4.21 3.20 -10.92
CA LEU A 151 3.46 3.52 -9.70
C LEU A 151 2.90 2.26 -9.04
N ILE A 152 2.28 1.39 -9.83
CA ILE A 152 1.69 0.14 -9.33
C ILE A 152 2.76 -0.77 -8.72
N ARG A 153 3.93 -0.91 -9.36
CA ARG A 153 5.06 -1.66 -8.77
C ARG A 153 5.53 -1.05 -7.46
N SER A 154 5.55 0.28 -7.37
CA SER A 154 5.94 1.00 -6.16
C SER A 154 4.95 0.73 -5.02
N ILE A 155 3.64 0.80 -5.30
CA ILE A 155 2.57 0.45 -4.34
C ILE A 155 2.70 -1.01 -3.89
N ILE A 156 2.83 -1.95 -4.84
CA ILE A 156 2.98 -3.38 -4.51
C ILE A 156 4.19 -3.61 -3.61
N LYS A 157 5.34 -3.04 -3.97
CA LYS A 157 6.57 -3.15 -3.16
C LYS A 157 6.35 -2.58 -1.77
N PHE A 158 5.71 -1.42 -1.66
CA PHE A 158 5.48 -0.76 -0.39
C PHE A 158 4.64 -1.61 0.56
N TYR A 159 3.49 -2.13 0.11
CA TYR A 159 2.62 -2.98 0.93
C TYR A 159 3.28 -4.33 1.26
N ASN A 160 3.88 -5.00 0.27
CA ASN A 160 4.41 -6.37 0.45
C ASN A 160 5.81 -6.42 1.06
N SER A 161 6.55 -5.32 1.09
CA SER A 161 7.90 -5.27 1.66
C SER A 161 8.00 -4.28 2.80
N THR A 162 7.78 -2.98 2.55
CA THR A 162 7.97 -1.94 3.57
C THR A 162 7.00 -2.14 4.74
N TYR A 163 5.70 -2.23 4.48
CA TYR A 163 4.69 -2.48 5.51
C TYR A 163 4.82 -3.84 6.17
N SER A 164 5.13 -4.90 5.40
CA SER A 164 5.36 -6.24 5.98
C SER A 164 6.51 -6.22 6.99
N ARG A 165 7.64 -5.58 6.65
CA ARG A 165 8.78 -5.41 7.56
C ARG A 165 8.41 -4.53 8.77
N LEU A 166 7.63 -3.48 8.56
CA LEU A 166 7.21 -2.57 9.62
C LEU A 166 6.32 -3.31 10.65
N ILE A 167 5.38 -4.13 10.19
CA ILE A 167 4.53 -4.98 11.04
C ILE A 167 5.40 -5.97 11.83
N GLU A 168 6.31 -6.69 11.18
CA GLU A 168 7.21 -7.65 11.85
C GLU A 168 8.04 -6.98 12.94
N ASN A 169 8.63 -5.82 12.64
CA ASN A 169 9.41 -5.04 13.61
C ASN A 169 8.54 -4.53 14.77
N GLY A 170 7.28 -4.15 14.48
CA GLY A 170 6.30 -3.77 15.49
C GLY A 170 5.96 -4.93 16.43
N GLN A 171 5.73 -6.13 15.89
CA GLN A 171 5.47 -7.33 16.70
C GLN A 171 6.63 -7.65 17.67
N ILE A 172 7.88 -7.59 17.18
CA ILE A 172 9.06 -7.79 18.04
C ILE A 172 9.10 -6.72 19.15
N LEU A 173 8.77 -5.48 18.82
CA LEU A 173 8.74 -4.38 19.77
C LEU A 173 7.64 -4.59 20.82
N ASP A 174 6.47 -5.06 20.43
CA ASP A 174 5.36 -5.38 21.33
C ASP A 174 5.69 -6.55 22.27
N GLU A 175 6.34 -7.59 21.76
CA GLU A 175 6.81 -8.71 22.60
C GLU A 175 7.84 -8.26 23.64
N ARG A 176 8.78 -7.38 23.25
CA ARG A 176 9.76 -6.79 24.18
C ARG A 176 9.06 -5.94 25.24
N TRP A 177 8.08 -5.16 24.81
CA TRP A 177 7.29 -4.32 25.72
C TRP A 177 6.46 -5.14 26.69
N ASP A 178 5.85 -6.24 26.24
CA ASP A 178 5.10 -7.17 27.09
C ASP A 178 6.01 -7.78 28.17
N ARG A 179 7.19 -8.30 27.78
CA ARG A 179 8.19 -8.80 28.75
C ARG A 179 8.60 -7.74 29.78
N LEU A 180 8.90 -6.53 29.32
CA LEU A 180 9.25 -5.40 30.22
C LEU A 180 8.08 -5.07 31.16
N SER A 181 6.86 -5.07 30.64
CA SER A 181 5.63 -4.79 31.42
C SER A 181 5.39 -5.85 32.50
N GLN A 182 5.74 -7.11 32.24
CA GLN A 182 5.66 -8.20 33.21
C GLN A 182 6.70 -8.05 34.33
N ILE A 183 7.96 -7.77 33.97
CA ILE A 183 9.05 -7.53 34.94
C ILE A 183 8.68 -6.40 35.91
N TYR A 184 8.15 -5.30 35.39
CA TYR A 184 7.81 -4.10 36.17
C TYR A 184 6.33 -3.99 36.56
N SER A 185 5.60 -5.10 36.56
CA SER A 185 4.15 -5.12 36.82
C SER A 185 3.78 -4.54 38.19
N HIS A 186 4.63 -4.74 39.21
CA HIS A 186 4.45 -4.17 40.54
C HIS A 186 4.53 -2.63 40.52
N GLN A 187 5.60 -2.08 39.94
CA GLN A 187 5.84 -0.64 39.85
C GLN A 187 4.79 0.04 38.98
N ARG A 188 4.37 -0.60 37.89
CA ARG A 188 3.27 -0.13 37.04
C ARG A 188 1.94 -0.04 37.77
N ARG A 189 1.64 -1.02 38.64
CA ARG A 189 0.41 -1.02 39.45
C ARG A 189 0.42 0.10 40.49
N LEU A 190 1.59 0.39 41.07
CA LEU A 190 1.74 1.43 42.09
C LEU A 190 1.96 2.84 41.51
N GLY A 191 2.43 2.93 40.26
CA GLY A 191 2.76 4.20 39.61
C GLY A 191 4.06 4.83 40.09
N HIS A 192 4.90 4.09 40.81
CA HIS A 192 6.21 4.55 41.29
C HIS A 192 7.19 3.39 41.46
N PHE A 193 8.48 3.71 41.56
CA PHE A 193 9.52 2.78 41.98
C PHE A 193 9.68 2.83 43.50
N ASP A 194 10.05 1.70 44.10
CA ASP A 194 10.58 1.69 45.47
C ASP A 194 11.96 2.36 45.46
N GLN A 195 12.52 2.66 46.64
CA GLN A 195 13.85 3.23 46.74
C GLN A 195 14.88 2.34 46.00
N LEU A 196 15.45 2.88 44.93
CA LEU A 196 16.50 2.24 44.15
C LEU A 196 17.87 2.51 44.78
N ASN A 197 18.79 1.60 44.54
CA ASN A 197 20.23 1.84 44.69
C ASN A 197 20.85 1.73 43.29
N ASP A 198 22.11 2.13 43.15
CA ASP A 198 22.80 2.18 41.85
C ASP A 198 22.75 0.83 41.12
N THR A 199 22.89 -0.28 41.84
CA THR A 199 22.80 -1.62 41.27
C THR A 199 21.42 -1.91 40.69
N LYS A 200 20.34 -1.62 41.43
CA LYS A 200 18.96 -1.82 40.93
C LYS A 200 18.66 -0.88 39.77
N PHE A 201 19.13 0.37 39.84
CA PHE A 201 18.94 1.33 38.76
C PHE A 201 19.63 0.87 37.47
N SER A 202 20.90 0.42 37.56
CA SER A 202 21.63 -0.16 36.41
C SER A 202 20.90 -1.36 35.81
N LEU A 203 20.39 -2.27 36.64
CA LEU A 203 19.63 -3.43 36.14
C LEU A 203 18.35 -3.02 35.42
N ILE A 204 17.68 -1.94 35.87
CA ILE A 204 16.52 -1.39 35.18
C ILE A 204 16.91 -0.87 33.80
N LEU A 205 18.03 -0.17 33.68
CA LEU A 205 18.53 0.31 32.40
C LEU A 205 18.89 -0.85 31.46
N ASP A 206 19.48 -1.93 31.98
CA ASP A 206 19.79 -3.14 31.21
C ASP A 206 18.52 -3.81 30.66
N ASP A 207 17.48 -3.94 31.50
CA ASP A 207 16.18 -4.48 31.07
C ASP A 207 15.53 -3.63 29.98
N ILE A 208 15.64 -2.30 30.09
CA ILE A 208 15.10 -1.36 29.11
C ILE A 208 15.92 -1.34 27.81
N HIS A 209 17.24 -1.51 27.87
CA HIS A 209 18.17 -1.27 26.76
C HIS A 209 17.77 -2.02 25.49
N PHE A 210 17.42 -3.29 25.62
CA PHE A 210 17.02 -4.12 24.49
C PHE A 210 15.70 -3.67 23.86
N HIS A 211 14.76 -3.16 24.66
CA HIS A 211 13.54 -2.56 24.13
C HIS A 211 13.86 -1.24 23.41
N PHE A 212 14.72 -0.41 24.01
CA PHE A 212 15.13 0.88 23.45
C PHE A 212 15.79 0.76 22.07
N VAL A 213 16.74 -0.16 21.90
CA VAL A 213 17.41 -0.37 20.59
C VAL A 213 16.40 -0.74 19.50
N GLN A 214 15.44 -1.63 19.81
CA GLN A 214 14.37 -2.00 18.88
C GLN A 214 13.45 -0.80 18.60
N LEU A 215 13.11 -0.01 19.63
CA LEU A 215 12.25 1.15 19.53
C LEU A 215 12.85 2.22 18.60
N GLN A 216 14.16 2.48 18.70
CA GLN A 216 14.86 3.41 17.81
C GLN A 216 14.85 2.92 16.36
N GLY A 217 15.19 1.66 16.11
CA GLY A 217 15.14 1.09 14.75
C GLY A 217 13.73 1.11 14.15
N TYR A 218 12.72 0.88 14.97
CA TYR A 218 11.33 0.98 14.59
C TYR A 218 10.92 2.43 14.26
N GLN A 219 11.34 3.41 15.07
CA GLN A 219 11.14 4.84 14.79
C GLN A 219 11.73 5.24 13.43
N THR A 220 12.96 4.83 13.13
CA THR A 220 13.58 5.08 11.82
C THR A 220 12.77 4.47 10.67
N SER A 221 12.26 3.25 10.87
CA SER A 221 11.43 2.56 9.88
C SER A 221 10.10 3.29 9.63
N LEU A 222 9.47 3.82 10.69
CA LEU A 222 8.26 4.64 10.60
C LEU A 222 8.50 5.94 9.82
N ILE A 223 9.59 6.66 10.14
CA ILE A 223 9.95 7.91 9.44
C ILE A 223 10.21 7.64 7.95
N SER A 224 10.99 6.61 7.62
CA SER A 224 11.23 6.21 6.23
C SER A 224 9.94 5.79 5.51
N SER A 225 8.96 5.24 6.23
CA SER A 225 7.67 4.86 5.66
C SER A 225 6.82 6.08 5.32
N ILE A 226 6.84 7.14 6.14
CA ILE A 226 6.20 8.44 5.80
C ILE A 226 6.78 8.99 4.50
N GLU A 227 8.11 8.99 4.35
CA GLU A 227 8.75 9.49 3.13
C GLU A 227 8.37 8.68 1.88
N GLU A 228 8.16 7.37 2.01
CA GLU A 228 7.71 6.52 0.91
C GLU A 228 6.22 6.73 0.61
N ILE A 229 5.37 6.91 1.64
CA ILE A 229 3.97 7.31 1.49
C ILE A 229 3.86 8.61 0.70
N ASP A 230 4.56 9.66 1.13
CA ASP A 230 4.52 10.97 0.49
C ASP A 230 4.95 10.88 -0.98
N ARG A 231 5.97 10.06 -1.28
CA ARG A 231 6.40 9.80 -2.66
C ARG A 231 5.31 9.09 -3.48
N ILE A 232 4.63 8.09 -2.93
CA ILE A 232 3.55 7.39 -3.63
C ILE A 232 2.39 8.33 -3.89
N ILE A 233 1.93 9.06 -2.87
CA ILE A 233 0.81 10.01 -2.97
C ILE A 233 1.11 11.10 -4.02
N ASN A 234 2.33 11.65 -4.03
CA ASN A 234 2.71 12.67 -5.01
C ASN A 234 2.77 12.16 -6.46
N ASN A 235 2.97 10.85 -6.65
CA ASN A 235 2.97 10.22 -7.97
C ASN A 235 1.58 9.74 -8.43
N ILE A 236 0.56 9.82 -7.56
CA ILE A 236 -0.83 9.66 -7.96
C ILE A 236 -1.25 11.00 -8.59
N GLU A 237 -1.06 11.12 -9.90
CA GLU A 237 -1.42 12.30 -10.69
C GLU A 237 -2.93 12.61 -10.59
N TYR A 238 -3.28 13.90 -10.68
CA TYR A 238 -4.65 14.41 -10.85
C TYR A 238 -5.15 14.25 -12.28
#